data_AF-A0A937T9W4-F1
#
_entry.id   AF-A0A937T9W4-F1
#
_cell.length_a   1.000
_cell.length_b   1.000
_cell.length_c   1.000
_cell.angle_alpha   90.00
_cell.angle_beta   90.00
_cell.angle_gamma   90.00
#
_symmetry.space_group_name_H-M   'P 1'
#
loop_
_entity.id
_entity.type
_entity.pdbx_description
1 polymer ?
#
loop_
_entity_poly.entity_id
_entity_poly.type
_entity_poly.pdbx_seq_one_letter_code
_entity_poly.pdbx_strand_id
1 'polypeptide(L)'
;MSKKTGMTITIVVGILTLLCCTIPLCIGGIMIFAGLGEWNTELGTSTQTGTIPTTYGVAPCCLSILALAVPLLLWLFLVRGKENTVEGM
;
A
#
# COMPACT_ATOMS: atom_id res chain seq x y z
N MET A 1 16.64 -9.84 -21.72
CA MET A 1 16.11 -8.69 -20.97
C MET A 1 17.27 -7.97 -20.29
N SER A 2 17.43 -6.65 -20.50
CA SER A 2 18.52 -5.89 -19.86
C SER A 2 18.26 -5.72 -18.36
N LYS A 3 19.28 -5.93 -17.51
CA LYS A 3 19.20 -5.73 -16.05
C LYS A 3 18.68 -4.32 -15.69
N LYS A 4 18.96 -3.33 -16.53
CA LYS A 4 18.51 -1.94 -16.34
C LYS A 4 17.01 -1.79 -16.56
N THR A 5 16.46 -2.47 -17.57
CA THR A 5 15.02 -2.44 -17.89
C THR A 5 14.19 -3.07 -16.77
N GLY A 6 14.63 -4.21 -16.22
CA GLY A 6 13.93 -4.86 -15.09
C GLY A 6 13.88 -3.97 -13.85
N MET A 7 15.01 -3.35 -13.49
CA MET A 7 15.09 -2.46 -12.32
C MET A 7 14.18 -1.24 -12.45
N THR A 8 14.13 -0.60 -13.62
CA THR A 8 13.23 0.54 -13.85
C THR A 8 11.77 0.15 -13.70
N ILE A 9 11.36 -0.99 -14.25
CA ILE A 9 9.96 -1.46 -14.15
C ILE A 9 9.58 -1.71 -12.68
N THR A 10 10.47 -2.33 -11.89
CA THR A 10 10.20 -2.58 -10.46
C THR A 10 10.03 -1.27 -9.68
N ILE A 11 10.86 -0.26 -9.96
CA ILE A 11 10.75 1.05 -9.31
C ILE A 11 9.43 1.73 -9.69
N VAL A 12 9.09 1.76 -10.98
CA VAL A 12 7.86 2.39 -11.46
C VAL A 12 6.63 1.71 -10.86
N VAL A 13 6.59 0.37 -10.87
CA VAL A 13 5.49 -0.40 -10.27
C VAL A 13 5.40 -0.15 -8.77
N GLY A 14 6.53 -0.14 -8.06
CA GLY A 14 6.58 0.16 -6.63
C GLY A 14 5.99 1.53 -6.32
N ILE A 15 6.42 2.57 -7.03
CA ILE A 15 5.91 3.94 -6.89
C ILE A 15 4.41 4.01 -7.17
N LEU A 16 3.93 3.35 -8.25
CA LEU A 16 2.52 3.32 -8.60
C LEU A 16 1.67 2.66 -7.51
N THR A 17 2.11 1.51 -6.99
CA THR A 17 1.40 0.80 -5.91
C THR A 17 1.38 1.60 -4.61
N LEU A 18 2.47 2.30 -4.29
CA LEU A 18 2.58 3.16 -3.11
C LEU A 18 1.63 4.35 -3.20
N LEU A 19 1.75 5.15 -4.26
CA LEU A 19 1.01 6.40 -4.42
C LEU A 19 -0.48 6.17 -4.69
N CYS A 20 -0.82 5.18 -5.52
CA CYS A 20 -2.17 5.03 -6.03
C CYS A 20 -3.05 4.09 -5.18
N CYS A 21 -2.44 3.11 -4.50
CA CYS A 21 -3.20 2.15 -3.70
C CYS A 21 -2.91 2.35 -2.21
N THR A 22 -1.64 2.34 -1.83
CA THR A 22 -1.25 2.19 -0.42
C THR A 22 -1.51 3.46 0.40
N ILE A 23 -1.14 4.63 -0.13
CA ILE A 23 -1.37 5.93 0.52
C ILE A 23 -2.86 6.25 0.66
N PRO A 24 -3.70 6.21 -0.40
CA PRO A 24 -5.12 6.52 -0.26
C PRO A 24 -5.87 5.50 0.61
N LEU A 25 -5.49 4.21 0.59
CA LEU A 25 -6.04 3.20 1.52
C LEU A 25 -5.65 3.49 2.98
N CYS A 26 -4.40 3.92 3.23
CA CYS A 26 -3.97 4.35 4.56
C CYS A 26 -4.73 5.59 5.03
N ILE A 27 -4.74 6.66 4.22
CA ILE A 27 -5.38 7.93 4.61
C ILE A 27 -6.89 7.72 4.77
N GLY A 28 -7.54 7.02 3.83
CA GLY A 28 -8.95 6.68 3.92
C GLY A 28 -9.26 5.81 5.14
N GLY A 29 -8.42 4.81 5.43
CA GLY A 29 -8.52 3.98 6.62
C GLY A 29 -8.42 4.79 7.92
N ILE A 30 -7.45 5.72 7.99
CA ILE A 30 -7.27 6.61 9.15
C ILE A 30 -8.46 7.55 9.31
N MET A 31 -8.98 8.12 8.22
CA MET A 31 -10.17 8.98 8.28
C MET A 31 -11.41 8.23 8.76
N ILE A 32 -11.62 6.99 8.29
CA ILE A 32 -12.70 6.13 8.78
C ILE A 32 -12.50 5.81 10.26
N PHE A 33 -11.27 5.49 10.67
CA PHE A 33 -10.96 5.20 12.07
C PHE A 33 -11.20 6.41 12.99
N ALA A 34 -10.91 7.62 12.50
CA ALA A 34 -11.16 8.89 13.20
C ALA A 34 -12.65 9.29 13.24
N GLY A 35 -13.56 8.47 12.69
CA GLY A 35 -14.99 8.75 12.65
C GLY A 35 -15.40 9.76 11.59
N LEU A 36 -14.49 10.11 10.66
CA LEU A 36 -14.71 11.01 9.53
C LEU A 36 -15.00 10.26 8.23
N GLY A 37 -15.23 8.94 8.32
CA GLY A 37 -15.57 8.12 7.17
C GLY A 37 -17.04 8.30 6.80
N GLU A 38 -17.29 8.95 5.67
CA GLU A 38 -18.63 9.01 5.07
C GLU A 38 -18.66 8.15 3.80
N TRP A 39 -19.71 7.35 3.65
CA TRP A 39 -19.99 6.68 2.40
C TRP A 39 -21.14 7.40 1.70
N ASN A 40 -20.99 7.59 0.41
CA ASN A 40 -22.03 8.13 -0.46
C ASN A 40 -22.33 7.06 -1.50
N THR A 41 -23.59 6.69 -1.68
CA THR A 41 -24.02 5.81 -2.77
C THR A 41 -25.08 6.50 -3.62
N GLU A 42 -24.92 6.35 -4.93
CA GLU A 42 -25.88 6.77 -5.95
C GLU A 42 -26.64 5.54 -6.51
N LEU A 43 -26.65 4.42 -5.78
CA LEU A 43 -27.44 3.26 -6.15
C LEU A 43 -28.93 3.50 -5.88
N GLY A 44 -29.61 4.10 -6.87
CA GLY A 44 -31.07 4.29 -6.88
C GLY A 44 -31.50 5.71 -7.23
N THR A 45 -32.77 6.02 -6.99
CA THR A 45 -33.38 7.35 -7.26
C THR A 45 -33.01 8.42 -6.21
N SER A 46 -32.17 8.09 -5.23
CA SER A 46 -31.79 9.00 -4.16
C SER A 46 -30.36 8.73 -3.72
N THR A 47 -29.58 9.81 -3.58
CA THR A 47 -28.28 9.80 -2.94
C THR A 47 -28.46 9.42 -1.48
N GLN A 48 -27.89 8.28 -1.07
CA GLN A 48 -27.82 7.91 0.35
C GLN A 48 -26.41 8.17 0.85
N THR A 49 -26.32 8.93 1.92
CA THR A 49 -25.08 9.25 2.63
C THR A 49 -25.19 8.69 4.04
N GLY A 50 -24.14 8.04 4.53
CA GLY A 50 -24.09 7.52 5.88
C GLY A 50 -22.67 7.48 6.43
N THR A 51 -22.56 7.22 7.72
CA THR A 51 -21.26 7.12 8.40
C THR A 51 -20.74 5.70 8.33
N ILE A 52 -19.46 5.52 8.00
CA ILE A 52 -18.78 4.23 8.03
C ILE A 52 -18.39 3.94 9.48
N PRO A 53 -18.67 2.75 10.02
CA PRO A 53 -18.26 2.40 11.37
C PRO A 53 -16.73 2.41 11.47
N THR A 54 -16.20 2.98 12.56
CA THR A 54 -14.75 3.21 12.76
C THR A 54 -13.92 1.93 12.68
N THR A 55 -14.50 0.79 13.02
CA THR A 55 -13.87 -0.53 12.93
C THR A 55 -13.46 -0.92 11.51
N TYR A 56 -14.13 -0.39 10.48
CA TYR A 56 -13.78 -0.65 9.08
C TYR A 56 -12.52 0.08 8.62
N GLY A 57 -12.05 1.09 9.37
CA GLY A 57 -10.79 1.79 9.07
C GLY A 57 -9.53 0.99 9.44
N VAL A 58 -9.67 0.00 10.33
CA VAL A 58 -8.54 -0.79 10.86
C VAL A 58 -7.96 -1.72 9.79
N ALA A 59 -8.81 -2.46 9.09
CA ALA A 59 -8.39 -3.42 8.07
C ALA A 59 -7.55 -2.78 6.92
N PRO A 60 -7.97 -1.68 6.27
CA PRO A 60 -7.18 -1.05 5.21
C PRO A 60 -5.88 -0.43 5.74
N CYS A 61 -5.87 0.11 6.97
CA CYS A 61 -4.62 0.60 7.58
C CYS A 61 -3.60 -0.51 7.79
N CYS A 62 -4.01 -1.64 8.38
CA CYS A 62 -3.12 -2.77 8.63
C CYS A 62 -2.59 -3.39 7.34
N LEU A 63 -3.44 -3.54 6.32
CA LEU A 63 -3.04 -4.10 5.02
C LEU A 63 -2.04 -3.20 4.29
N SER A 64 -2.21 -1.87 4.33
CA SER A 64 -1.22 -0.97 3.72
C SER A 64 0.14 -1.04 4.39
N ILE A 65 0.20 -1.14 5.73
CA ILE A 65 1.47 -1.26 6.45
C ILE A 65 2.18 -2.58 6.07
N LEU A 66 1.43 -3.68 6.00
CA LEU A 66 1.96 -4.97 5.55
C LEU A 66 2.45 -4.91 4.10
N ALA A 67 1.69 -4.25 3.21
CA ALA A 67 2.06 -4.07 1.81
C ALA A 67 3.35 -3.24 1.62
N LEU A 68 3.69 -2.35 2.57
CA LEU A 68 4.99 -1.67 2.59
C LEU A 68 6.09 -2.49 3.24
N ALA A 69 5.78 -3.15 4.35
CA ALA A 69 6.76 -3.91 5.12
C ALA A 69 7.36 -5.07 4.30
N VAL A 70 6.53 -5.83 3.56
CA VAL A 70 6.99 -6.99 2.79
C VAL A 70 8.04 -6.63 1.71
N PRO A 71 7.80 -5.71 0.77
CA PRO A 71 8.81 -5.34 -0.23
C PRO A 71 10.04 -4.67 0.40
N LEU A 72 9.89 -3.94 1.51
CA LEU A 72 11.02 -3.34 2.21
C LEU A 72 11.90 -4.41 2.88
N LEU A 73 11.28 -5.43 3.51
CA LEU A 73 11.98 -6.58 4.08
C LEU A 73 12.66 -7.40 2.99
N LEU A 74 11.97 -7.71 1.88
CA LEU A 74 12.57 -8.39 0.73
C LEU A 74 13.75 -7.62 0.16
N TRP A 75 13.64 -6.30 0.04
CA TRP A 75 14.75 -5.44 -0.38
C TRP A 75 15.93 -5.54 0.59
N LEU A 76 15.69 -5.40 1.89
CA LEU A 76 16.74 -5.53 2.90
C LEU A 76 17.41 -6.91 2.86
N PHE A 77 16.65 -8.01 2.79
CA PHE A 77 17.22 -9.37 2.77
C PHE A 77 17.92 -9.69 1.45
N LEU A 78 17.36 -9.31 0.30
CA LEU A 78 17.94 -9.62 -1.01
C LEU A 78 19.14 -8.72 -1.35
N VAL A 79 19.09 -7.43 -1.00
CA VAL A 79 20.22 -6.53 -1.19
C VAL A 79 21.34 -6.90 -0.23
N ARG A 80 21.04 -7.10 1.06
CA ARG A 80 22.08 -7.47 2.04
C ARG A 80 22.63 -8.87 1.85
N GLY A 81 21.82 -9.85 1.44
CA GLY A 81 22.30 -11.18 1.08
C GLY A 81 23.28 -11.16 -0.09
N LYS A 82 23.09 -10.23 -1.04
CA LYS A 82 24.01 -10.04 -2.18
C LYS A 82 25.37 -9.46 -1.76
N GLU A 83 25.42 -8.63 -0.72
CA GLU A 83 26.67 -8.11 -0.14
C GLU A 83 27.52 -9.26 0.40
N ASN A 84 26.93 -10.05 1.30
CA ASN A 84 27.61 -11.11 2.03
C ASN A 84 28.07 -12.29 1.16
N THR A 85 27.42 -12.52 0.01
CA THR A 85 27.81 -13.60 -0.92
C THR A 85 28.96 -13.17 -1.85
N VAL A 86 29.18 -11.87 -2.07
CA VAL A 86 30.23 -11.34 -2.96
C VAL A 86 31.56 -11.13 -2.23
N GLU A 87 31.54 -10.93 -0.91
CA GLU A 87 32.75 -10.81 -0.08
C GLU A 87 33.28 -12.16 0.44
N GLY A 88 32.57 -13.26 0.15
CA GLY A 88 32.94 -14.63 0.54
C GLY A 88 33.56 -15.48 -0.58
N MET A 89 34.08 -14.86 -1.65
CA MET A 89 34.86 -15.52 -2.70
C MET A 89 36.18 -14.80 -2.94
#